data_AF-A0A7Z0SDA7-F1
#
_entry.id   AF-A0A7Z0SDA7-F1
#
_cell.length_a   1.000
_cell.length_b   1.000
_cell.length_c   1.000
_cell.angle_alpha   90.00
_cell.angle_beta   90.00
_cell.angle_gamma   90.00
#
_symmetry.space_group_name_H-M   'P 1'
#
loop_
_entity.id
_entity.type
_entity.pdbx_description
1 polymer ?
#
loop_
_entity_poly.entity_id
_entity_poly.type
_entity_poly.pdbx_seq_one_letter_code
_entity_poly.pdbx_strand_id
1 'polypeptide(L)'
;MPHKRFVFILAITSLFNISQTIHAEPTPLSTLEEKKLTLEQQLGKQLFFDTNLSSPPGQSCASCHDIKTSLTDVIQNSPVSLGAVTGRTGTRNTPSAAYSAFAPGFHFDAEEELYIGGQFLDGRAANLKEQAKAPFLNPDEMNSPDEQSVINKIKTARYASLFKQVFGEQILNDSKKASPKKVARTSFENTASFNRFSSKYDYFLAGRVALPKPENKRTRLFLGR
;
A
#
# COMPACT_ATOMS: atom_id res chain seq x y z
N MET A 1 -16.57 -23.01 -79.01
CA MET A 1 -16.22 -22.04 -77.95
C MET A 1 -16.79 -22.53 -76.62
N PRO A 2 -15.97 -22.95 -75.64
CA PRO A 2 -16.47 -23.31 -74.31
C PRO A 2 -16.30 -22.15 -73.33
N HIS A 3 -17.37 -21.80 -72.61
CA HIS A 3 -17.35 -20.81 -71.53
C HIS A 3 -16.74 -21.42 -70.26
N LYS A 4 -15.64 -20.85 -69.76
CA LYS A 4 -15.12 -21.14 -68.41
C LYS A 4 -15.90 -20.32 -67.40
N ARG A 5 -16.57 -20.98 -66.44
CA ARG A 5 -17.16 -20.36 -65.27
C ARG A 5 -16.10 -20.28 -64.17
N PHE A 6 -15.77 -19.06 -63.72
CA PHE A 6 -14.95 -18.84 -62.53
C PHE A 6 -15.85 -18.81 -61.30
N VAL A 7 -15.57 -19.68 -60.33
CA VAL A 7 -16.19 -19.66 -59.00
C VAL A 7 -15.26 -18.87 -58.08
N PHE A 8 -15.72 -17.73 -57.56
CA PHE A 8 -15.04 -16.99 -56.51
C PHE A 8 -15.45 -17.55 -55.15
N ILE A 9 -14.51 -18.17 -54.43
CA ILE A 9 -14.69 -18.55 -53.03
C ILE A 9 -14.30 -17.35 -52.18
N LEU A 10 -15.28 -16.68 -51.57
CA LEU A 10 -15.02 -15.65 -50.55
C LEU A 10 -14.66 -16.35 -49.24
N ALA A 11 -13.39 -16.30 -48.85
CA ALA A 11 -12.95 -16.70 -47.51
C ALA A 11 -13.28 -15.56 -46.53
N ILE A 12 -14.35 -15.72 -45.74
CA ILE A 12 -14.67 -14.81 -44.64
C ILE A 12 -13.76 -15.18 -43.46
N THR A 13 -12.62 -14.51 -43.34
CA THR A 13 -11.80 -14.56 -42.12
C THR A 13 -12.45 -13.71 -41.04
N SER A 14 -13.19 -14.35 -40.14
CA SER A 14 -13.72 -13.71 -38.93
C SER A 14 -12.57 -13.35 -38.00
N LEU A 15 -12.16 -12.08 -38.01
CA LEU A 15 -11.24 -11.52 -37.03
C LEU A 15 -12.01 -11.29 -35.72
N PHE A 16 -12.02 -12.30 -34.85
CA PHE A 16 -12.40 -12.13 -33.45
C PHE A 16 -11.36 -11.23 -32.78
N ASN A 17 -11.67 -9.94 -32.65
CA ASN A 17 -10.93 -9.03 -31.77
C ASN A 17 -11.26 -9.41 -30.31
N ILE A 18 -10.48 -10.31 -29.74
CA ILE A 18 -10.49 -10.53 -28.29
C ILE A 18 -9.81 -9.31 -27.67
N SER A 19 -10.60 -8.29 -27.33
CA SER A 19 -10.16 -7.20 -26.48
C SER A 19 -9.94 -7.77 -25.09
N GLN A 20 -8.74 -8.32 -24.82
CA GLN A 20 -8.35 -8.70 -23.47
C GLN A 20 -8.30 -7.43 -22.63
N THR A 21 -9.31 -7.24 -21.78
CA THR A 21 -9.26 -6.26 -20.71
C THR A 21 -8.22 -6.73 -19.70
N ILE A 22 -7.01 -6.19 -19.81
CA ILE A 22 -5.99 -6.34 -18.76
C ILE A 22 -6.49 -5.53 -17.57
N HIS A 23 -7.17 -6.20 -16.65
CA HIS A 23 -7.52 -5.64 -15.35
C HIS A 23 -6.28 -5.71 -14.46
N ALA A 24 -5.92 -4.59 -13.84
CA ALA A 24 -4.97 -4.60 -12.73
C ALA A 24 -5.71 -5.16 -11.51
N GLU A 25 -5.68 -6.48 -11.35
CA GLU A 25 -6.17 -7.13 -10.13
C GLU A 25 -5.21 -6.78 -8.97
N PRO A 26 -5.73 -6.38 -7.80
CA PRO A 26 -4.91 -6.20 -6.61
C PRO A 26 -4.50 -7.57 -6.05
N THR A 27 -3.58 -8.26 -6.75
CA THR A 27 -3.09 -9.57 -6.34
C THR A 27 -2.03 -9.41 -5.24
N PRO A 28 -2.10 -10.14 -4.12
CA PRO A 28 -1.02 -10.21 -3.13
C PRO A 28 0.34 -10.49 -3.80
N LEU A 29 1.44 -10.15 -3.11
CA LEU A 29 2.77 -10.53 -3.58
C LEU A 29 2.78 -12.01 -3.98
N SER A 30 3.44 -12.32 -5.09
CA SER A 30 3.69 -13.70 -5.45
C SER A 30 4.53 -14.36 -4.35
N THR A 31 4.38 -15.68 -4.19
CA THR A 31 5.19 -16.45 -3.22
C THR A 31 6.69 -16.25 -3.41
N LEU A 32 7.13 -15.96 -4.65
CA LEU A 32 8.52 -15.65 -4.95
C LEU A 32 8.95 -14.27 -4.44
N GLU A 33 8.09 -13.26 -4.55
CA GLU A 33 8.36 -11.92 -4.01
C GLU A 33 8.35 -11.93 -2.48
N GLU A 34 7.45 -12.70 -1.86
CA GLU A 34 7.45 -12.88 -0.41
C GLU A 34 8.75 -13.53 0.10
N LYS A 35 9.28 -14.51 -0.64
CA LYS A 35 10.57 -15.16 -0.33
C LYS A 35 11.78 -14.23 -0.45
N LYS A 36 11.65 -13.10 -1.16
CA LYS A 36 12.73 -12.12 -1.35
C LYS A 36 12.74 -11.01 -0.29
N LEU A 37 11.77 -10.97 0.62
CA LEU A 37 11.75 -9.98 1.68
C LEU A 37 12.96 -10.16 2.60
N THR A 38 13.65 -9.06 2.90
CA THR A 38 14.67 -9.02 3.96
C THR A 38 14.04 -9.35 5.32
N LEU A 39 14.85 -9.74 6.31
CA LEU A 39 14.34 -10.02 7.67
C LEU A 39 13.58 -8.83 8.26
N GLU A 40 14.05 -7.60 7.99
CA GLU A 40 13.39 -6.37 8.42
C GLU A 40 12.03 -6.18 7.75
N GLN A 41 11.90 -6.47 6.45
CA GLN A 41 10.63 -6.42 5.72
C GLN A 41 9.67 -7.53 6.17
N GLN A 42 10.17 -8.73 6.45
CA GLN A 42 9.36 -9.81 7.01
C GLN A 42 8.81 -9.42 8.38
N LEU A 43 9.64 -8.80 9.23
CA LEU A 43 9.20 -8.27 10.52
C LEU A 43 8.17 -7.15 10.35
N GLY A 44 8.39 -6.24 9.41
CA GLY A 44 7.43 -5.19 9.05
C GLY A 44 6.07 -5.75 8.62
N LYS A 45 6.08 -6.81 7.81
CA LYS A 45 4.87 -7.54 7.42
C LYS A 45 4.17 -8.12 8.65
N GLN A 46 4.87 -8.79 9.55
CA GLN A 46 4.27 -9.32 10.78
C GLN A 46 3.60 -8.21 11.61
N LEU A 47 4.28 -7.08 11.81
CA LEU A 47 3.74 -5.92 12.53
C LEU A 47 2.49 -5.32 11.84
N PHE A 48 2.50 -5.22 10.51
CA PHE A 48 1.41 -4.61 9.74
C PHE A 48 0.08 -5.39 9.87
N PHE A 49 0.16 -6.71 9.97
CA PHE A 49 -0.99 -7.62 10.07
C PHE A 49 -1.31 -8.07 11.52
N ASP A 50 -0.57 -7.61 12.52
CA ASP A 50 -0.76 -8.05 13.91
C ASP A 50 -1.94 -7.33 14.59
N THR A 51 -3.04 -8.06 14.77
CA THR A 51 -4.26 -7.57 15.43
C THR A 51 -4.15 -7.49 16.96
N ASN A 52 -3.10 -8.06 17.56
CA ASN A 52 -2.89 -7.96 19.00
C ASN A 52 -2.37 -6.57 19.42
N LEU A 53 -1.87 -5.77 18.46
CA LEU A 53 -1.28 -4.46 18.75
C LEU A 53 -2.32 -3.39 19.13
N SER A 54 -3.61 -3.57 18.82
CA SER A 54 -4.68 -2.65 19.27
C SER A 54 -5.20 -2.95 20.68
N SER A 55 -5.88 -2.00 21.30
CA SER A 55 -6.61 -2.18 22.56
C SER A 55 -8.07 -1.74 22.40
N PRO A 56 -9.07 -2.64 22.51
CA PRO A 56 -8.91 -4.09 22.64
C PRO A 56 -8.21 -4.73 21.42
N PRO A 57 -7.63 -5.93 21.56
CA PRO A 57 -7.11 -6.69 20.43
C PRO A 57 -8.18 -6.93 19.36
N GLY A 58 -7.80 -6.84 18.09
CA GLY A 58 -8.71 -7.09 16.96
C GLY A 58 -8.44 -6.22 15.73
N GLN A 59 -7.70 -5.12 15.87
CA GLN A 59 -7.37 -4.20 14.79
C GLN A 59 -5.86 -4.16 14.52
N SER A 60 -5.49 -4.15 13.24
CA SER A 60 -4.11 -4.03 12.76
C SER A 60 -4.01 -2.86 11.76
N CYS A 61 -2.82 -2.59 11.22
CA CYS A 61 -2.68 -1.62 10.13
C CYS A 61 -3.50 -2.07 8.90
N ALA A 62 -3.50 -3.37 8.62
CA ALA A 62 -4.24 -3.97 7.52
C ALA A 62 -5.76 -3.86 7.64
N SER A 63 -6.30 -3.60 8.84
CA SER A 63 -7.74 -3.40 9.03
C SER A 63 -8.27 -2.16 8.30
N CYS A 64 -7.45 -1.09 8.24
CA CYS A 64 -7.79 0.15 7.53
C CYS A 64 -7.01 0.31 6.22
N HIS A 65 -5.99 -0.51 5.97
CA HIS A 65 -5.15 -0.49 4.77
C HIS A 65 -5.03 -1.89 4.17
N ASP A 66 -6.13 -2.41 3.60
CA ASP A 66 -6.16 -3.78 3.09
C ASP A 66 -5.54 -3.86 1.68
N ILE A 67 -4.63 -4.81 1.46
CA ILE A 67 -3.95 -5.00 0.18
C ILE A 67 -4.93 -5.23 -0.99
N LYS A 68 -6.08 -5.87 -0.74
CA LYS A 68 -7.11 -6.19 -1.73
C LYS A 68 -7.91 -4.95 -2.16
N THR A 69 -7.95 -3.91 -1.35
CA THR A 69 -8.59 -2.62 -1.67
C THR A 69 -7.55 -1.58 -2.08
N SER A 70 -6.37 -2.01 -2.54
CA SER A 70 -5.25 -1.10 -2.85
C SER A 70 -4.83 -0.26 -1.64
N LEU A 71 -4.77 -0.91 -0.47
CA LEU A 71 -4.31 -0.34 0.80
C LEU A 71 -5.19 0.80 1.34
N THR A 72 -6.49 0.76 1.04
CA THR A 72 -7.51 1.61 1.65
C THR A 72 -8.38 0.80 2.62
N ASP A 73 -9.32 1.47 3.30
CA ASP A 73 -10.28 0.80 4.17
C ASP A 73 -11.18 -0.15 3.37
N VAL A 74 -11.53 -1.30 3.97
CA VAL A 74 -12.51 -2.25 3.42
C VAL A 74 -13.95 -1.82 3.69
N ILE A 75 -14.16 -0.99 4.71
CA ILE A 75 -15.46 -0.45 5.10
C ILE A 75 -15.79 0.75 4.21
N GLN A 76 -16.55 0.51 3.15
CA GLN A 76 -16.89 1.52 2.13
C GLN A 76 -18.16 2.33 2.43
N ASN A 77 -18.94 1.93 3.46
CA ASN A 77 -20.17 2.62 3.86
C ASN A 77 -19.94 3.71 4.93
N SER A 78 -18.68 4.03 5.23
CA SER A 78 -18.29 5.10 6.13
C SER A 78 -17.28 6.02 5.44
N PRO A 79 -17.38 7.35 5.58
CA PRO A 79 -16.37 8.25 5.04
C PRO A 79 -15.03 8.15 5.79
N VAL A 80 -15.02 7.59 6.99
CA VAL A 80 -13.86 7.47 7.89
C VAL A 80 -13.75 6.05 8.45
N SER A 81 -12.54 5.63 8.83
CA SER A 81 -12.32 4.31 9.44
C SER A 81 -12.87 4.22 10.86
N LEU A 82 -13.31 3.02 11.23
CA LEU A 82 -13.64 2.69 12.61
C LEU A 82 -12.36 2.49 13.43
N GLY A 83 -12.44 2.83 14.72
CA GLY A 83 -11.39 2.54 15.70
C GLY A 83 -11.56 1.18 16.35
N ALA A 84 -10.53 0.73 17.06
CA ALA A 84 -10.50 -0.55 17.77
C ALA A 84 -11.56 -0.63 18.89
N VAL A 85 -11.96 0.52 19.44
CA VAL A 85 -13.05 0.62 20.41
C VAL A 85 -14.35 0.89 19.65
N THR A 86 -15.34 0.01 19.86
CA THR A 86 -16.67 0.15 19.25
C THR A 86 -17.25 1.54 19.44
N GLY A 87 -17.72 2.15 18.35
CA GLY A 87 -18.31 3.49 18.34
C GLY A 87 -17.31 4.63 18.16
N ARG A 88 -16.00 4.37 18.15
CA ARG A 88 -14.98 5.36 17.79
C ARG A 88 -14.66 5.33 16.30
N THR A 89 -14.32 6.49 15.75
CA THR A 89 -13.94 6.66 14.35
C THR A 89 -12.84 7.69 14.21
N GLY A 90 -12.04 7.57 13.14
CA GLY A 90 -11.13 8.63 12.74
C GLY A 90 -11.86 9.92 12.36
N THR A 91 -11.11 11.02 12.26
CA THR A 91 -11.64 12.34 11.87
C THR A 91 -11.43 12.66 10.38
N ARG A 92 -10.72 11.81 9.66
CA ARG A 92 -10.45 11.92 8.23
C ARG A 92 -10.53 10.55 7.56
N ASN A 93 -10.78 10.56 6.25
CA ASN A 93 -10.72 9.35 5.45
C ASN A 93 -9.31 8.74 5.51
N THR A 94 -9.24 7.41 5.45
CA THR A 94 -7.98 6.67 5.37
C THR A 94 -7.48 6.64 3.93
N PRO A 95 -6.43 7.41 3.58
CA PRO A 95 -5.89 7.39 2.24
C PRO A 95 -5.27 6.02 1.92
N SER A 96 -5.09 5.72 0.63
CA SER A 96 -4.30 4.56 0.25
C SER A 96 -2.88 4.66 0.81
N ALA A 97 -2.37 3.60 1.42
CA ALA A 97 -0.96 3.51 1.79
C ALA A 97 -0.05 3.17 0.58
N ALA A 98 -0.62 2.80 -0.56
CA ALA A 98 0.14 2.51 -1.77
C ALA A 98 0.94 3.74 -2.21
N TYR A 99 2.19 3.55 -2.64
CA TYR A 99 3.08 4.62 -3.10
C TYR A 99 3.41 5.72 -2.07
N SER A 100 2.94 5.63 -0.82
CA SER A 100 3.23 6.62 0.24
C SER A 100 4.72 6.74 0.57
N ALA A 101 5.49 5.69 0.31
CA ALA A 101 6.94 5.65 0.46
C ALA A 101 7.69 6.62 -0.48
N PHE A 102 7.05 7.08 -1.55
CA PHE A 102 7.64 8.04 -2.48
C PHE A 102 7.41 9.50 -2.09
N ALA A 103 6.57 9.77 -1.09
CA ALA A 103 6.43 11.14 -0.59
C ALA A 103 7.76 11.60 0.03
N PRO A 104 8.31 12.75 -0.40
CA PRO A 104 9.54 13.26 0.17
C PRO A 104 9.36 13.62 1.65
N GLY A 105 10.48 13.80 2.35
CA GLY A 105 10.42 14.37 3.70
C GLY A 105 9.71 15.73 3.68
N PHE A 106 8.95 16.06 4.72
CA PHE A 106 8.31 17.37 4.81
C PHE A 106 9.36 18.48 4.82
N HIS A 107 9.28 19.40 3.85
CA HIS A 107 10.18 20.54 3.72
C HIS A 107 9.49 21.71 3.03
N PHE A 108 10.06 22.90 3.16
CA PHE A 108 9.71 24.04 2.31
C PHE A 108 10.60 24.00 1.06
N ASP A 109 9.98 24.01 -0.10
CA ASP A 109 10.65 24.15 -1.38
C ASP A 109 10.72 25.64 -1.76
N ALA A 110 11.93 26.15 -1.93
CA ALA A 110 12.16 27.56 -2.20
C ALA A 110 11.98 27.94 -3.69
N GLU A 111 12.03 26.97 -4.60
CA GLU A 111 11.80 27.19 -6.03
C GLU A 111 10.30 27.24 -6.34
N GLU A 112 9.54 26.32 -5.74
CA GLU A 112 8.08 26.27 -5.85
C GLU A 112 7.36 27.22 -4.87
N GLU A 113 8.09 27.76 -3.88
CA GLU A 113 7.57 28.58 -2.77
C GLU A 113 6.44 27.88 -1.96
N LEU A 114 6.53 26.56 -1.82
CA LEU A 114 5.48 25.72 -1.22
C LEU A 114 6.05 24.71 -0.22
N TYR A 115 5.22 24.28 0.74
CA TYR A 115 5.53 23.11 1.56
C TYR A 115 5.24 21.82 0.80
N ILE A 116 6.21 20.91 0.75
CA ILE A 116 6.15 19.66 -0.01
C ILE A 116 6.46 18.47 0.90
N GLY A 117 5.73 17.38 0.69
CA GLY A 117 6.02 16.07 1.30
C GLY A 117 5.37 15.86 2.66
N GLY A 118 6.01 15.01 3.46
CA GLY A 118 5.47 14.54 4.71
C GLY A 118 4.44 13.43 4.54
N GLN A 119 3.78 13.11 5.64
CA GLN A 119 2.78 12.06 5.77
C GLN A 119 1.57 12.58 6.54
N PHE A 120 0.45 11.88 6.38
CA PHE A 120 -0.91 12.36 6.67
C PHE A 120 -1.37 13.49 5.74
N LEU A 121 -2.69 13.68 5.66
CA LEU A 121 -3.32 14.69 4.81
C LEU A 121 -2.98 16.14 5.18
N ASP A 122 -2.42 16.37 6.36
CA ASP A 122 -1.95 17.68 6.83
C ASP A 122 -0.42 17.78 6.96
N GLY A 123 0.33 16.78 6.48
CA GLY A 123 1.80 16.78 6.51
C GLY A 123 2.44 16.74 7.89
N ARG A 124 1.67 16.52 8.98
CA ARG A 124 2.16 16.65 10.37
C ARG A 124 3.27 15.67 10.75
N ALA A 125 3.45 14.58 9.99
CA ALA A 125 4.57 13.66 10.17
C ALA A 125 5.58 13.86 9.05
N ALA A 126 6.84 14.13 9.40
CA ALA A 126 7.86 14.46 8.41
C ALA A 126 8.17 13.30 7.43
N ASN A 127 7.90 12.04 7.80
CA ASN A 127 8.16 10.85 6.99
C ASN A 127 7.40 9.63 7.54
N LEU A 128 7.47 8.48 6.85
CA LEU A 128 6.79 7.23 7.24
C LEU A 128 7.18 6.72 8.64
N LYS A 129 8.44 6.90 9.06
CA LYS A 129 8.89 6.44 10.39
C LYS A 129 8.22 7.23 11.51
N GLU A 130 8.01 8.53 11.28
CA GLU A 130 7.28 9.40 12.22
C GLU A 130 5.78 9.11 12.18
N GLN A 131 5.21 8.89 10.99
CA GLN A 131 3.82 8.46 10.80
C GLN A 131 3.51 7.18 11.59
N ALA A 132 4.44 6.23 11.60
CA ALA A 132 4.27 4.93 12.24
C ALA A 132 4.04 4.94 13.76
N LYS A 133 4.22 6.09 14.43
CA LYS A 133 3.90 6.25 15.87
C LYS A 133 2.40 6.37 16.11
N ALA A 134 1.76 7.24 15.34
CA ALA A 134 0.50 7.82 15.74
C ALA A 134 -0.64 6.80 15.86
N PRO A 135 -0.81 5.86 14.90
CA PRO A 135 -1.97 4.96 14.93
C PRO A 135 -2.04 4.07 16.17
N PHE A 136 -0.89 3.62 16.67
CA PHE A 136 -0.83 2.75 17.84
C PHE A 136 -1.45 3.41 19.07
N LEU A 137 -1.13 4.69 19.29
CA LEU A 137 -1.50 5.41 20.52
C LEU A 137 -2.76 6.25 20.36
N ASN A 138 -3.23 6.46 19.13
CA ASN A 138 -4.43 7.25 18.90
C ASN A 138 -5.67 6.51 19.47
N PRO A 139 -6.41 7.10 20.42
CA PRO A 139 -7.58 6.48 21.05
C PRO A 139 -8.72 6.19 20.06
N ASP A 140 -8.77 6.90 18.93
CA ASP A 140 -9.79 6.71 17.89
C ASP A 140 -9.34 5.74 16.78
N GLU A 141 -8.10 5.23 16.87
CA GLU A 141 -7.55 4.22 15.95
C GLU A 141 -7.23 2.93 16.71
N MET A 142 -5.96 2.63 17.01
CA MET A 142 -5.59 1.35 17.66
C MET A 142 -5.61 1.41 19.19
N ASN A 143 -5.68 2.61 19.80
CA ASN A 143 -5.99 2.83 21.21
C ASN A 143 -5.07 2.10 22.22
N SER A 144 -3.79 1.85 21.90
CA SER A 144 -2.84 1.42 22.93
C SER A 144 -2.56 2.56 23.91
N PRO A 145 -2.56 2.31 25.22
CA PRO A 145 -2.46 3.37 26.23
C PRO A 145 -1.09 4.06 26.24
N ASP A 146 -0.02 3.33 25.91
CA ASP A 146 1.34 3.85 25.85
C ASP A 146 2.24 2.98 24.95
N GLU A 147 3.46 3.46 24.68
CA GLU A 147 4.42 2.71 23.88
C GLU A 147 4.87 1.40 24.57
N GLN A 148 4.92 1.37 25.90
CA GLN A 148 5.35 0.21 26.67
C GLN A 148 4.41 -0.97 26.49
N SER A 149 3.11 -0.70 26.42
CA SER A 149 2.05 -1.68 26.19
C SER A 149 2.18 -2.33 24.82
N VAL A 150 2.51 -1.55 23.80
CA VAL A 150 2.83 -2.08 22.45
C VAL A 150 4.07 -2.97 22.50
N ILE A 151 5.14 -2.54 23.19
CA ILE A 151 6.36 -3.34 23.33
C ILE A 151 6.10 -4.65 24.09
N ASN A 152 5.27 -4.62 25.13
CA ASN A 152 4.92 -5.83 25.90
C ASN A 152 4.15 -6.85 25.06
N LYS A 153 3.28 -6.39 24.16
CA LYS A 153 2.61 -7.26 23.17
C LYS A 153 3.58 -7.85 22.16
N ILE A 154 4.54 -7.05 21.67
CA ILE A 154 5.59 -7.55 20.76
C ILE A 154 6.46 -8.60 21.44
N LYS A 155 6.78 -8.45 22.73
CA LYS A 155 7.59 -9.42 23.49
C LYS A 155 6.98 -10.82 23.55
N THR A 156 5.66 -10.92 23.55
CA THR A 156 4.94 -12.20 23.63
C THR A 156 4.46 -12.69 22.26
N ALA A 157 4.68 -11.91 21.21
CA ALA A 157 4.29 -12.27 19.86
C ALA A 157 5.19 -13.36 19.26
N ARG A 158 4.65 -14.12 18.30
CA ARG A 158 5.38 -15.21 17.60
C ARG A 158 6.63 -14.74 16.87
N TYR A 159 6.68 -13.46 16.48
CA TYR A 159 7.80 -12.85 15.77
C TYR A 159 8.81 -12.15 16.70
N ALA A 160 8.70 -12.31 18.02
CA ALA A 160 9.64 -11.68 18.97
C ALA A 160 11.11 -12.09 18.71
N SER A 161 11.35 -13.34 18.31
CA SER A 161 12.69 -13.82 17.93
C SER A 161 13.22 -13.11 16.68
N LEU A 162 12.36 -12.92 15.66
CA LEU A 162 12.71 -12.15 14.46
C LEU A 162 13.00 -10.69 14.81
N PHE A 163 12.25 -10.10 15.74
CA PHE A 163 12.50 -8.74 16.23
C PHE A 163 13.90 -8.60 16.84
N LYS A 164 14.31 -9.56 17.67
CA LYS A 164 15.66 -9.63 18.25
C LYS A 164 16.74 -9.89 17.19
N GLN A 165 16.45 -10.71 16.19
CA GLN A 165 17.38 -10.98 15.11
C GLN A 165 17.68 -9.74 14.26
N VAL A 166 16.67 -8.91 13.98
CA VAL A 166 16.82 -7.70 13.17
C VAL A 166 17.51 -6.57 13.95
N PHE A 167 17.18 -6.40 15.23
CA PHE A 167 17.60 -5.21 15.99
C PHE A 167 18.47 -5.49 17.23
N GLY A 168 18.84 -6.74 17.47
CA GLY A 168 19.65 -7.19 18.59
C GLY A 168 18.84 -7.69 19.79
N GLU A 169 19.44 -8.57 20.60
CA GLU A 169 18.78 -9.26 21.72
C GLU A 169 18.18 -8.34 22.79
N GLN A 170 18.83 -7.20 23.05
CA GLN A 170 18.41 -6.28 24.11
C GLN A 170 17.34 -5.27 23.65
N ILE A 171 16.92 -5.32 22.39
CA ILE A 171 16.10 -4.25 21.83
C ILE A 171 14.72 -4.13 22.49
N LEU A 172 14.14 -5.26 22.89
CA LEU A 172 12.83 -5.28 23.54
C LEU A 172 12.93 -4.90 25.03
N ASN A 173 14.14 -4.87 25.61
CA ASN A 173 14.35 -4.52 27.01
C ASN A 173 14.44 -3.00 27.23
N ASP A 174 14.58 -2.22 26.16
CA ASP A 174 14.67 -0.76 26.20
C ASP A 174 13.52 -0.14 25.41
N SER A 175 12.41 0.15 26.10
CA SER A 175 11.21 0.74 25.48
C SER A 175 11.42 2.16 24.97
N LYS A 176 12.47 2.87 25.43
CA LYS A 176 12.82 4.20 24.92
C LYS A 176 13.40 4.13 23.52
N LYS A 177 13.91 2.98 23.08
CA LYS A 177 14.26 2.71 21.69
C LYS A 177 13.00 2.36 20.90
N ALA A 178 11.99 3.22 20.87
CA ALA A 178 10.77 3.04 20.08
C ALA A 178 11.00 3.08 18.53
N SER A 179 12.25 3.22 18.09
CA SER A 179 12.70 3.32 16.68
C SER A 179 12.52 2.04 15.82
N PRO A 180 12.79 0.82 16.32
CA PRO A 180 12.87 -0.39 15.50
C PRO A 180 11.54 -0.87 14.92
N LYS A 181 10.43 -0.77 15.68
CA LYS A 181 9.09 -1.11 15.15
C LYS A 181 8.69 -0.23 13.97
N LYS A 182 9.13 1.03 13.97
CA LYS A 182 8.90 2.00 12.87
C LYS A 182 9.75 1.64 11.67
N VAL A 183 11.03 1.37 11.92
CA VAL A 183 11.99 0.95 10.88
C VAL A 183 11.49 -0.29 10.16
N ALA A 184 11.13 -1.35 10.89
CA ALA A 184 10.62 -2.57 10.29
C ALA A 184 9.34 -2.34 9.47
N ARG A 185 8.35 -1.62 10.02
CA ARG A 185 7.08 -1.38 9.32
C ARG A 185 7.27 -0.53 8.06
N THR A 186 8.01 0.57 8.15
CA THR A 186 8.34 1.42 7.00
C THR A 186 9.09 0.64 5.92
N SER A 187 9.95 -0.31 6.30
CA SER A 187 10.64 -1.15 5.32
C SER A 187 9.70 -2.09 4.56
N PHE A 188 8.64 -2.61 5.19
CA PHE A 188 7.59 -3.35 4.48
C PHE A 188 6.76 -2.46 3.55
N GLU A 189 6.44 -1.24 3.97
CA GLU A 189 5.73 -0.23 3.16
C GLU A 189 6.52 0.21 1.90
N ASN A 190 7.84 -0.04 1.87
CA ASN A 190 8.69 0.20 0.70
C ASN A 190 8.70 -0.96 -0.32
N THR A 191 8.04 -2.09 -0.02
CA THR A 191 8.06 -3.27 -0.90
C THR A 191 7.15 -3.13 -2.12
N ALA A 192 7.31 -4.04 -3.08
CA ALA A 192 6.38 -4.19 -4.21
C ALA A 192 4.92 -4.44 -3.77
N SER A 193 4.65 -4.86 -2.51
CA SER A 193 3.26 -4.99 -2.02
C SER A 193 2.51 -3.65 -2.03
N PHE A 194 3.25 -2.55 -1.82
CA PHE A 194 2.73 -1.18 -1.77
C PHE A 194 3.00 -0.40 -3.05
N ASN A 195 4.05 -0.79 -3.78
CA ASN A 195 4.65 -0.01 -4.85
C ASN A 195 4.72 -0.84 -6.14
N ARG A 196 3.56 -1.29 -6.64
CA ARG A 196 3.50 -2.32 -7.71
C ARG A 196 3.88 -1.81 -9.10
N PHE A 197 3.55 -0.56 -9.42
CA PHE A 197 3.71 0.01 -10.78
C PHE A 197 3.19 -0.94 -11.87
N SER A 198 1.99 -1.47 -11.65
CA SER A 198 1.39 -2.53 -12.47
C SER A 198 0.03 -2.12 -13.07
N SER A 199 -0.29 -0.83 -13.08
CA SER A 199 -1.47 -0.32 -13.76
C SER A 199 -1.33 -0.44 -15.28
N LYS A 200 -2.45 -0.35 -16.01
CA LYS A 200 -2.42 -0.25 -17.47
C LYS A 200 -1.58 0.95 -17.95
N TYR A 201 -1.56 2.03 -17.18
CA TYR A 201 -0.76 3.22 -17.49
C TYR A 201 0.74 2.92 -17.36
N ASP A 202 1.16 2.18 -16.34
CA ASP A 202 2.57 1.76 -16.18
C ASP A 202 3.03 0.90 -17.37
N TYR A 203 2.20 -0.06 -17.80
CA TYR A 203 2.49 -0.87 -18.98
C TYR A 203 2.52 -0.06 -20.28
N PHE A 204 1.68 0.98 -20.39
CA PHE A 204 1.71 1.90 -21.53
C PHE A 204 3.01 2.71 -21.55
N LEU A 205 3.43 3.26 -20.41
CA LEU A 205 4.71 3.98 -20.30
C LEU A 205 5.91 3.07 -20.62
N ALA A 206 5.83 1.78 -20.28
CA ALA A 206 6.83 0.78 -20.62
C ALA A 206 6.75 0.28 -22.08
N GLY A 207 5.86 0.82 -22.92
CA GLY A 207 5.68 0.42 -24.32
C GLY A 207 5.11 -0.99 -24.50
N ARG A 208 4.55 -1.60 -23.45
CA ARG A 208 4.03 -2.98 -23.47
C ARG A 208 2.59 -3.08 -23.95
N VAL A 209 1.83 -1.98 -23.86
CA VAL A 209 0.44 -1.89 -24.32
C VAL A 209 0.17 -0.54 -24.97
N ALA A 210 -0.83 -0.48 -25.85
CA ALA A 210 -1.36 0.78 -26.36
C ALA A 210 -2.61 1.19 -25.57
N LEU A 211 -2.78 2.50 -25.33
CA LEU A 211 -4.03 3.03 -24.77
C LEU A 211 -5.09 3.17 -25.88
N PRO A 212 -6.33 2.69 -25.66
CA PRO A 212 -7.47 2.99 -26.53
C PRO A 212 -7.67 4.49 -26.74
N LYS A 213 -8.26 4.88 -27.88
CA LYS A 213 -8.45 6.29 -28.25
C LYS A 213 -9.06 7.16 -27.14
N PRO A 214 -10.11 6.73 -26.39
CA PRO A 214 -10.66 7.53 -25.31
C PRO A 214 -9.69 7.75 -24.15
N GLU A 215 -8.97 6.71 -23.72
CA GLU A 215 -7.97 6.80 -22.66
C GLU A 215 -6.81 7.70 -23.08
N ASN A 216 -6.26 7.50 -24.28
CA ASN A 216 -5.19 8.33 -24.82
C ASN A 216 -5.60 9.82 -24.93
N LYS A 217 -6.83 10.11 -25.39
CA LYS A 217 -7.36 11.49 -25.41
C LYS A 217 -7.41 12.11 -24.02
N ARG A 218 -7.86 11.35 -23.00
CA ARG A 218 -7.92 11.81 -21.61
C ARG A 218 -6.52 11.98 -21.00
N THR A 219 -5.58 11.10 -21.32
CA THR A 219 -4.17 11.25 -20.91
C THR A 219 -3.57 12.54 -21.47
N ARG A 220 -3.80 12.85 -22.75
CA ARG A 220 -3.33 14.13 -23.32
C ARG A 220 -3.94 15.33 -22.62
N LEU A 221 -5.25 15.31 -22.37
CA LEU A 221 -5.93 16.36 -21.61
C LEU A 221 -5.34 16.53 -20.21
N PHE A 222 -5.09 15.44 -19.47
CA PHE A 222 -4.45 15.47 -18.15
C PHE A 222 -3.05 16.09 -18.18
N LEU A 223 -2.29 15.84 -19.26
CA LEU A 223 -0.94 16.39 -19.47
C LEU A 223 -0.95 17.79 -20.12
N GLY A 224 -2.12 18.42 -20.31
CA GLY A 224 -2.24 19.73 -20.94
C GLY A 224 -1.89 19.78 -22.44
N ARG A 225 -2.10 18.68 -23.17
CA ARG A 225 -1.79 18.54 -24.61
C ARG A 225 -3.02 18.29 -25.47
#